data_AF-A0A9W8CZS2-F1
#
_entry.id   AF-A0A9W8CZS2-F1
#
_cell.length_a   1.000
_cell.length_b   1.000
_cell.length_c   1.000
_cell.angle_alpha   90.00
_cell.angle_beta   90.00
_cell.angle_gamma   90.00
#
_symmetry.space_group_name_H-M   'P 1'
#
loop_
_entity.id
_entity.type
_entity.pdbx_description
1 polymer ?
#
loop_
_entity_poly.entity_id
_entity_poly.type
_entity_poly.pdbx_seq_one_letter_code
_entity_poly.pdbx_strand_id
1 'polypeptide(L)'
;MESRATRDFLLAYRRNQRPFILSRSTFAGSGALVSHWTGDNMASWADLHVSIASVFDFGIFGIPMVGADICGFYGNTTEELCARWMELGAFYPFSRSHNAKGLAPQEPYRWASVAKATRRALRVRYALLAYMYSAYQDSVEHGWPVARPLVFEFPSSQFASNDKQMLIGSSILVSPVLTQGARSVDAVFPTGRWYDWYTHAHINGHNTNVTLDAPLEHINVHIRGGSIVPTQRPEMTTRQVRQNDYELLVATSANGTATGQLYVDDGESFDTQHKWIDFSYDARVLYVAPRSGTMHVERAVTSLVLLGVVGAHTVSVNGVRVDCSTVVTPNSVVVTGLNIDLNTKSRIVVS
;
A
#
# COMPACT_ATOMS: atom_id res chain seq x y z
N MET A 1 -16.58 -1.17 -25.82
CA MET A 1 -16.43 -0.26 -26.98
C MET A 1 -16.26 1.18 -26.55
N GLU A 2 -17.18 1.71 -25.73
CA GLU A 2 -17.10 3.06 -25.16
C GLU A 2 -15.72 3.36 -24.53
N SER A 3 -15.24 2.50 -23.63
CA SER A 3 -13.94 2.68 -22.96
C SER A 3 -12.75 2.83 -23.94
N ARG A 4 -12.80 2.12 -25.08
CA ARG A 4 -11.77 2.22 -26.12
C ARG A 4 -11.87 3.55 -26.85
N ALA A 5 -13.07 3.94 -27.27
CA ALA A 5 -13.30 5.23 -27.92
C ALA A 5 -12.86 6.40 -27.03
N THR A 6 -13.19 6.36 -25.73
CA THR A 6 -12.75 7.37 -24.75
C THR A 6 -11.23 7.41 -24.63
N ARG A 7 -10.57 6.25 -24.56
CA ARG A 7 -9.10 6.17 -24.48
C ARG A 7 -8.44 6.74 -25.73
N ASP A 8 -8.92 6.36 -26.91
CA ASP A 8 -8.36 6.82 -28.18
C ASP A 8 -8.52 8.35 -28.34
N PHE A 9 -9.67 8.90 -27.93
CA PHE A 9 -9.88 10.34 -27.87
C PHE A 9 -8.90 11.04 -26.92
N LEU A 10 -8.75 10.54 -25.69
CA LEU A 10 -7.87 11.14 -24.68
C LEU A 10 -6.40 11.08 -25.12
N LEU A 11 -5.97 9.99 -25.76
CA LEU A 11 -4.64 9.86 -26.35
C LEU A 11 -4.41 10.85 -27.50
N ALA A 12 -5.43 11.13 -28.30
CA ALA A 12 -5.35 12.13 -29.37
C ALA A 12 -5.31 13.57 -28.82
N TYR A 13 -6.09 13.85 -27.77
CA TYR A 13 -6.21 15.17 -27.15
C TYR A 13 -5.00 15.53 -26.26
N ARG A 14 -4.55 14.58 -25.42
CA ARG A 14 -3.35 14.69 -24.57
C ARG A 14 -2.35 13.61 -24.94
N ARG A 15 -1.62 13.87 -26.03
CA ARG A 15 -0.61 12.94 -26.55
C ARG A 15 0.39 12.57 -25.44
N ASN A 16 0.73 11.29 -25.41
CA ASN A 16 1.70 10.68 -24.50
C ASN A 16 1.36 10.72 -23.00
N GLN A 17 0.15 11.10 -22.57
CA GLN A 17 -0.27 11.03 -21.16
C GLN A 17 -1.19 9.83 -20.89
N ARG A 18 -0.97 9.13 -19.79
CA ARG A 18 -1.86 8.07 -19.27
C ARG A 18 -3.21 8.69 -18.89
N PRO A 19 -4.32 8.33 -19.55
CA PRO A 19 -5.63 8.81 -19.15
C PRO A 19 -6.07 8.08 -17.89
N PHE A 20 -6.75 8.81 -17.01
CA PHE A 20 -7.58 8.20 -16.00
C PHE A 20 -8.98 8.00 -16.59
N ILE A 21 -9.39 6.74 -16.76
CA ILE A 21 -10.72 6.37 -17.26
C ILE A 21 -11.35 5.45 -16.24
N LEU A 22 -12.49 5.84 -15.70
CA LEU A 22 -13.26 5.05 -14.75
C LEU A 22 -14.52 4.54 -15.44
N SER A 23 -14.67 3.23 -15.60
CA SER A 23 -15.80 2.61 -16.29
C SER A 23 -16.65 1.76 -15.36
N ARG A 24 -17.98 1.86 -15.48
CA ARG A 24 -18.91 1.02 -14.73
C ARG A 24 -19.06 -0.36 -15.35
N SER A 25 -19.40 -0.42 -16.64
CA SER A 25 -19.48 -1.70 -17.34
C SER A 25 -18.09 -2.14 -17.81
N THR A 26 -17.82 -3.44 -17.72
CA THR A 26 -16.56 -4.07 -18.13
C THR A 26 -16.83 -5.37 -18.87
N PHE A 27 -15.84 -5.81 -19.63
CA PHE A 27 -15.73 -7.13 -20.27
C PHE A 27 -14.31 -7.65 -20.11
N ALA A 28 -14.05 -8.92 -20.44
CA ALA A 28 -12.70 -9.50 -20.41
C ALA A 28 -11.69 -8.61 -21.15
N GLY A 29 -10.57 -8.30 -20.49
CA GLY A 29 -9.51 -7.42 -21.01
C GLY A 29 -9.74 -5.91 -20.79
N SER A 30 -10.83 -5.49 -20.12
CA SER A 30 -11.10 -4.05 -19.90
C SER A 30 -10.03 -3.35 -19.06
N GLY A 31 -9.35 -4.06 -18.15
CA GLY A 31 -8.32 -3.48 -17.29
C GLY A 31 -7.09 -2.92 -18.02
N ALA A 32 -6.88 -3.30 -19.29
CA ALA A 32 -5.89 -2.68 -20.16
C ALA A 32 -6.25 -1.23 -20.57
N LEU A 33 -7.50 -0.81 -20.33
CA LEU A 33 -8.06 0.45 -20.81
C LEU A 33 -8.59 1.33 -19.67
N VAL A 34 -9.09 0.75 -18.58
CA VAL A 34 -9.86 1.47 -17.55
C VAL A 34 -9.56 0.99 -16.14
N SER A 35 -9.79 1.89 -15.20
CA SER A 35 -10.08 1.59 -13.80
C SER A 35 -11.58 1.26 -13.62
N HIS A 36 -11.93 0.67 -12.49
CA HIS A 36 -13.31 0.30 -12.16
C HIS A 36 -13.68 0.73 -10.73
N TRP A 37 -14.98 0.86 -10.48
CA TRP A 37 -15.52 0.92 -9.12
C TRP A 37 -16.71 -0.02 -9.02
N THR A 38 -16.94 -0.61 -7.85
CA THR A 38 -17.89 -1.72 -7.66
C THR A 38 -19.37 -1.34 -7.80
N GLY A 39 -19.68 -0.14 -8.33
CA GLY A 39 -21.04 0.33 -8.58
C GLY A 39 -21.70 1.01 -7.38
N ASP A 40 -23.01 1.14 -7.49
CA ASP A 40 -23.87 1.92 -6.61
C ASP A 40 -24.22 1.11 -5.34
N ASN A 41 -23.28 1.00 -4.40
CA ASN A 41 -23.41 0.23 -3.15
C ASN A 41 -24.27 0.95 -2.09
N MET A 42 -24.66 0.25 -1.02
CA MET A 42 -25.41 0.80 0.10
C MET A 42 -24.48 1.24 1.24
N ALA A 43 -24.89 2.26 1.99
CA ALA A 43 -24.30 2.65 3.28
C ALA A 43 -24.69 1.62 4.37
N SER A 44 -24.14 0.40 4.26
CA SER A 44 -24.39 -0.72 5.14
C SER A 44 -23.09 -1.44 5.55
N TRP A 45 -23.08 -2.09 6.72
CA TRP A 45 -21.95 -2.92 7.15
C TRP A 45 -21.75 -4.15 6.26
N ALA A 46 -22.83 -4.67 5.67
CA ALA A 46 -22.75 -5.80 4.73
C ALA A 46 -22.01 -5.39 3.45
N ASP A 47 -22.31 -4.21 2.90
CA ASP A 47 -21.63 -3.68 1.71
C ASP A 47 -20.17 -3.31 2.01
N LEU A 48 -19.88 -2.81 3.21
CA LEU A 48 -18.51 -2.63 3.69
C LEU A 48 -17.73 -3.95 3.65
N HIS A 49 -18.30 -5.04 4.16
CA HIS A 49 -17.64 -6.35 4.15
C HIS A 49 -17.50 -6.90 2.71
N VAL A 50 -18.60 -6.96 1.95
CA VAL A 50 -18.63 -7.51 0.57
C VAL A 50 -17.70 -6.75 -0.40
N SER A 51 -17.42 -5.47 -0.12
CA SER A 51 -16.47 -4.67 -0.92
C SER A 51 -15.08 -5.31 -1.02
N ILE A 52 -14.63 -6.05 -0.01
CA ILE A 52 -13.30 -6.70 0.00
C ILE A 52 -13.26 -7.80 -1.05
N ALA A 53 -14.25 -8.71 -1.03
CA ALA A 53 -14.38 -9.76 -2.04
C ALA A 53 -14.52 -9.17 -3.45
N SER A 54 -15.32 -8.10 -3.60
CA SER A 54 -15.49 -7.41 -4.88
C SER A 54 -14.17 -6.85 -5.42
N VAL A 55 -13.31 -6.29 -4.55
CA VAL A 55 -11.97 -5.83 -4.94
C VAL A 55 -11.07 -6.99 -5.37
N PHE A 56 -11.14 -8.13 -4.69
CA PHE A 56 -10.38 -9.33 -5.08
C PHE A 56 -10.81 -9.88 -6.44
N ASP A 57 -12.12 -9.98 -6.67
CA ASP A 57 -12.68 -10.47 -7.94
C ASP A 57 -12.16 -9.66 -9.12
N PHE A 58 -12.22 -8.33 -9.03
CA PHE A 58 -11.71 -7.44 -10.09
C PHE A 58 -10.18 -7.47 -10.23
N GLY A 59 -9.46 -7.75 -9.15
CA GLY A 59 -8.04 -8.10 -9.20
C GLY A 59 -7.79 -9.31 -10.10
N ILE A 60 -8.55 -10.40 -9.90
CA ILE A 60 -8.49 -11.63 -10.71
C ILE A 60 -8.92 -11.37 -12.16
N PHE A 61 -9.90 -10.49 -12.37
CA PHE A 61 -10.35 -10.09 -13.71
C PHE A 61 -9.34 -9.21 -14.47
N GLY A 62 -8.17 -8.94 -13.87
CA GLY A 62 -7.12 -8.12 -14.47
C GLY A 62 -7.44 -6.62 -14.47
N ILE A 63 -8.25 -6.15 -13.53
CA ILE A 63 -8.62 -4.73 -13.34
C ILE A 63 -8.12 -4.29 -11.96
N PRO A 64 -6.79 -4.07 -11.80
CA PRO A 64 -6.18 -3.90 -10.48
C PRO A 64 -6.54 -2.57 -9.81
N MET A 65 -6.92 -1.54 -10.58
CA MET A 65 -7.34 -0.24 -10.03
C MET A 65 -8.86 -0.23 -9.80
N VAL A 66 -9.26 -0.87 -8.71
CA VAL A 66 -10.66 -1.07 -8.30
C VAL A 66 -10.88 -0.71 -6.83
N GLY A 67 -12.10 -0.30 -6.49
CA GLY A 67 -12.55 -0.01 -5.13
C GLY A 67 -14.04 0.29 -5.07
N ALA A 68 -14.59 0.33 -3.86
CA ALA A 68 -16.00 0.66 -3.63
C ALA A 68 -16.19 2.16 -3.35
N ASP A 69 -17.44 2.64 -3.46
CA ASP A 69 -17.79 3.97 -3.00
C ASP A 69 -17.77 4.01 -1.46
N ILE A 70 -16.76 4.68 -0.92
CA ILE A 70 -16.48 4.70 0.51
C ILE A 70 -17.58 5.47 1.25
N CYS A 71 -18.01 4.90 2.37
CA CYS A 71 -19.18 5.27 3.17
C CYS A 71 -20.55 4.87 2.58
N GLY A 72 -20.56 4.32 1.36
CA GLY A 72 -21.77 3.87 0.66
C GLY A 72 -22.37 4.96 -0.23
N PHE A 73 -22.86 4.57 -1.39
CA PHE A 73 -23.49 5.47 -2.36
C PHE A 73 -24.95 5.76 -2.02
N TYR A 74 -25.74 4.73 -1.71
CA TYR A 74 -27.15 4.85 -1.33
C TYR A 74 -27.38 4.75 0.18
N GLY A 75 -28.32 5.54 0.69
CA GLY A 75 -28.65 5.61 2.12
C GLY A 75 -27.73 6.56 2.89
N ASN A 76 -28.25 7.17 3.95
CA ASN A 76 -27.43 8.06 4.78
C ASN A 76 -26.50 7.20 5.65
N THR A 77 -25.18 7.34 5.45
CA THR A 77 -24.19 6.70 6.32
C THR A 77 -24.28 7.19 7.77
N THR A 78 -23.75 6.41 8.69
CA THR A 78 -23.49 6.81 10.07
C THR A 78 -22.04 7.24 10.24
N GLU A 79 -21.75 7.98 11.32
CA GLU A 79 -20.39 8.39 11.69
C GLU A 79 -19.46 7.17 11.86
N GLU A 80 -19.91 6.14 12.57
CA GLU A 80 -19.12 4.93 12.81
C GLU A 80 -18.85 4.16 11.51
N LEU A 81 -19.89 3.93 10.69
CA LEU A 81 -19.72 3.22 9.42
C LEU A 81 -18.76 3.99 8.51
N CYS A 82 -18.92 5.31 8.38
CA CYS A 82 -18.07 6.09 7.51
C CYS A 82 -16.63 6.15 8.04
N ALA A 83 -16.40 6.22 9.35
CA ALA A 83 -15.05 6.14 9.92
C ALA A 83 -14.37 4.80 9.59
N ARG A 84 -15.07 3.67 9.77
CA ARG A 84 -14.55 2.33 9.44
C ARG A 84 -14.35 2.13 7.94
N TRP A 85 -15.24 2.69 7.12
CA TRP A 85 -15.09 2.61 5.67
C TRP A 85 -13.96 3.49 5.16
N MET A 86 -13.74 4.68 5.73
CA MET A 86 -12.56 5.51 5.40
C MET A 86 -11.26 4.85 5.83
N GLU A 87 -11.25 4.13 6.96
CA GLU A 87 -10.14 3.28 7.41
C GLU A 87 -9.78 2.22 6.37
N LEU A 88 -10.74 1.36 5.97
CA LEU A 88 -10.52 0.32 4.96
C LEU A 88 -10.24 0.93 3.57
N GLY A 89 -11.04 1.93 3.20
CA GLY A 89 -11.06 2.52 1.87
C GLY A 89 -9.78 3.26 1.50
N ALA A 90 -8.97 3.67 2.49
CA ALA A 90 -7.62 4.16 2.26
C ALA A 90 -6.70 3.10 1.60
N PHE A 91 -7.03 1.81 1.73
CA PHE A 91 -6.25 0.69 1.19
C PHE A 91 -6.85 0.09 -0.07
N TYR A 92 -8.04 0.50 -0.53
CA TYR A 92 -8.48 0.10 -1.86
C TYR A 92 -7.51 0.60 -2.94
N PRO A 93 -7.19 -0.20 -3.96
CA PRO A 93 -6.38 0.25 -5.09
C PRO A 93 -6.93 1.56 -5.69
N PHE A 94 -8.23 1.62 -5.98
CA PHE A 94 -8.96 2.86 -6.27
C PHE A 94 -9.71 3.36 -5.03
N SER A 95 -9.33 4.52 -4.50
CA SER A 95 -9.89 5.07 -3.25
C SER A 95 -10.71 6.33 -3.52
N ARG A 96 -12.05 6.24 -3.37
CA ARG A 96 -12.98 7.36 -3.61
C ARG A 96 -14.12 7.34 -2.59
N SER A 97 -14.38 8.48 -1.95
CA SER A 97 -15.67 8.72 -1.27
C SER A 97 -16.64 9.37 -2.26
N HIS A 98 -17.82 8.76 -2.43
CA HIS A 98 -18.84 9.19 -3.38
C HIS A 98 -20.23 8.94 -2.80
N ASN A 99 -21.19 9.80 -3.12
CA ASN A 99 -22.51 9.82 -2.48
C ASN A 99 -23.60 10.10 -3.52
N ALA A 100 -24.79 9.53 -3.34
CA ALA A 100 -25.91 9.79 -4.23
C ALA A 100 -26.50 11.20 -4.02
N LYS A 101 -27.13 11.71 -5.09
CA LYS A 101 -27.81 13.01 -5.07
C LYS A 101 -28.96 12.99 -4.06
N GLY A 102 -29.03 14.00 -3.20
CA GLY A 102 -30.13 14.21 -2.25
C GLY A 102 -29.94 13.52 -0.89
N LEU A 103 -28.83 12.83 -0.67
CA LEU A 103 -28.47 12.26 0.63
C LEU A 103 -27.71 13.25 1.51
N ALA A 104 -27.61 12.95 2.80
CA ALA A 104 -26.83 13.73 3.75
C ALA A 104 -25.34 13.76 3.32
N PRO A 105 -24.64 14.90 3.42
CA PRO A 105 -23.23 14.99 3.08
C PRO A 105 -22.37 14.07 3.96
N GLN A 106 -21.39 13.41 3.35
CA GLN A 106 -20.55 12.40 4.00
C GLN A 106 -19.04 12.63 3.78
N GLU A 107 -18.64 13.85 3.43
CA GLU A 107 -17.23 14.17 3.26
C GLU A 107 -16.46 13.90 4.56
N PRO A 108 -15.16 13.56 4.51
CA PRO A 108 -14.43 13.16 5.71
C PRO A 108 -14.41 14.20 6.83
N TYR A 109 -14.55 15.49 6.51
CA TYR A 109 -14.56 16.58 7.49
C TYR A 109 -15.90 16.78 8.21
N ARG A 110 -16.96 16.04 7.84
CA ARG A 110 -18.30 16.19 8.43
C ARG A 110 -18.34 15.77 9.92
N TRP A 111 -17.51 14.81 10.31
CA TRP A 111 -17.34 14.38 11.69
C TRP A 111 -15.87 14.42 12.11
N ALA A 112 -15.59 14.82 13.35
CA ALA A 112 -14.22 14.88 13.86
C ALA A 112 -13.55 13.50 13.88
N SER A 113 -14.30 12.45 14.22
CA SER A 113 -13.81 11.07 14.26
C SER A 113 -13.49 10.54 12.86
N VAL A 114 -14.41 10.72 11.90
CA VAL A 114 -14.20 10.35 10.49
C VAL A 114 -12.99 11.09 9.91
N ALA A 115 -12.84 12.38 10.21
CA ALA A 115 -11.70 13.15 9.74
C ALA A 115 -10.37 12.62 10.32
N LYS A 116 -10.36 12.22 11.60
CA LYS A 116 -9.17 11.66 12.26
C LYS A 116 -8.83 10.27 11.74
N ALA A 117 -9.82 9.39 11.62
CA ALA A 117 -9.70 8.06 11.01
C ALA A 117 -9.14 8.15 9.58
N THR A 118 -9.76 9.02 8.77
CA THR A 118 -9.34 9.30 7.38
C THR A 118 -7.90 9.79 7.30
N ARG A 119 -7.53 10.83 8.06
CA ARG A 119 -6.15 11.36 8.03
C ARG A 119 -5.13 10.32 8.47
N ARG A 120 -5.46 9.48 9.45
CA ARG A 120 -4.55 8.43 9.92
C ARG A 120 -4.33 7.39 8.83
N ALA A 121 -5.40 6.84 8.27
CA ALA A 121 -5.32 5.79 7.24
C ALA A 121 -4.72 6.32 5.93
N LEU A 122 -5.11 7.52 5.47
CA LEU A 122 -4.56 8.11 4.25
C LEU A 122 -3.09 8.50 4.38
N ARG A 123 -2.58 8.84 5.58
CA ARG A 123 -1.13 9.03 5.77
C ARG A 123 -0.35 7.74 5.53
N VAL A 124 -0.88 6.60 5.95
CA VAL A 124 -0.28 5.29 5.64
C VAL A 124 -0.33 5.05 4.13
N ARG A 125 -1.48 5.24 3.49
CA ARG A 125 -1.61 5.12 2.03
C ARG A 125 -0.58 5.99 1.29
N TYR A 126 -0.48 7.26 1.65
CA TYR A 126 0.38 8.22 0.97
C TYR A 126 1.86 7.92 1.20
N ALA A 127 2.22 7.36 2.36
CA ALA A 127 3.56 6.84 2.59
C ALA A 127 3.87 5.62 1.71
N LEU A 128 2.87 4.77 1.45
CA LEU A 128 2.98 3.56 0.66
C LEU A 128 2.84 3.75 -0.86
N LEU A 129 2.65 4.98 -1.37
CA LEU A 129 2.37 5.17 -2.80
C LEU A 129 3.46 4.62 -3.73
N ALA A 130 4.74 4.74 -3.36
CA ALA A 130 5.85 4.17 -4.13
C ALA A 130 5.78 2.63 -4.20
N TYR A 131 5.48 2.00 -3.07
CA TYR A 131 5.25 0.56 -2.99
C TYR A 131 4.02 0.12 -3.79
N MET A 132 2.88 0.78 -3.61
CA MET A 132 1.65 0.49 -4.36
C MET A 132 1.85 0.66 -5.86
N TYR A 133 2.59 1.69 -6.29
CA TYR A 133 2.90 1.94 -7.68
C TYR A 133 3.79 0.85 -8.30
N SER A 134 4.75 0.34 -7.52
CA SER A 134 5.55 -0.83 -7.91
C SER A 134 4.67 -2.08 -8.05
N ALA A 135 3.70 -2.28 -7.15
CA ALA A 135 2.73 -3.37 -7.26
C ALA A 135 1.78 -3.23 -8.47
N TYR A 136 1.44 -2.00 -8.87
CA TYR A 136 0.73 -1.77 -10.14
C TYR A 136 1.58 -2.19 -11.34
N GLN A 137 2.88 -1.90 -11.32
CA GLN A 137 3.76 -2.35 -12.40
C GLN A 137 3.92 -3.87 -12.40
N ASP A 138 3.99 -4.52 -11.23
CA ASP A 138 3.92 -5.99 -11.16
C ASP A 138 2.62 -6.52 -11.79
N SER A 139 1.51 -5.80 -11.64
CA SER A 139 0.25 -6.14 -12.29
C SER A 139 0.33 -6.05 -13.82
N VAL A 140 1.01 -5.03 -14.34
CA VAL A 140 1.24 -4.87 -15.79
C VAL A 140 2.15 -5.97 -16.34
N GLU A 141 3.23 -6.30 -15.63
CA GLU A 141 4.25 -7.25 -16.12
C GLU A 141 3.86 -8.72 -15.89
N HIS A 142 3.21 -9.02 -14.77
CA HIS A 142 2.96 -10.40 -14.32
C HIS A 142 1.47 -10.74 -14.17
N GLY A 143 0.56 -9.77 -14.28
CA GLY A 143 -0.87 -9.97 -14.07
C GLY A 143 -1.27 -10.14 -12.60
N TRP A 144 -0.38 -9.84 -11.64
CA TRP A 144 -0.70 -9.98 -10.22
C TRP A 144 -1.66 -8.88 -9.75
N PRO A 145 -2.70 -9.19 -8.96
CA PRO A 145 -3.54 -8.17 -8.35
C PRO A 145 -2.75 -7.24 -7.42
N VAL A 146 -3.18 -5.98 -7.26
CA VAL A 146 -2.58 -5.07 -6.28
C VAL A 146 -3.12 -5.35 -4.88
N ALA A 147 -4.45 -5.46 -4.76
CA ALA A 147 -5.11 -5.98 -3.57
C ALA A 147 -5.23 -7.51 -3.72
N ARG A 148 -4.70 -8.26 -2.75
CA ARG A 148 -4.60 -9.73 -2.81
C ARG A 148 -5.32 -10.35 -1.61
N PRO A 149 -6.09 -11.44 -1.82
CA PRO A 149 -6.53 -12.27 -0.71
C PRO A 149 -5.32 -13.02 -0.12
N LEU A 150 -5.39 -13.41 1.16
CA LEU A 150 -4.30 -14.17 1.80
C LEU A 150 -3.93 -15.45 1.03
N VAL A 151 -4.91 -16.15 0.47
CA VAL A 151 -4.69 -17.40 -0.27
C VAL A 151 -3.83 -17.22 -1.53
N PHE A 152 -3.75 -16.00 -2.09
CA PHE A 152 -2.90 -15.72 -3.25
C PHE A 152 -1.40 -15.80 -2.89
N GLU A 153 -1.02 -15.22 -1.74
CA GLU A 153 0.37 -15.23 -1.26
C GLU A 153 0.71 -16.48 -0.44
N PHE A 154 -0.31 -17.08 0.17
CA PHE A 154 -0.19 -18.23 1.06
C PHE A 154 -1.19 -19.29 0.62
N PRO A 155 -0.87 -20.13 -0.39
CA PRO A 155 -1.80 -21.07 -1.00
C PRO A 155 -2.12 -22.24 -0.06
N SER A 156 -3.02 -21.98 0.90
CA SER A 156 -3.49 -22.93 1.90
C SER A 156 -5.00 -22.83 2.01
N SER A 157 -5.67 -23.97 2.14
CA SER A 157 -7.14 -24.06 2.26
C SER A 157 -7.69 -23.27 3.45
N GLN A 158 -6.88 -23.08 4.51
CA GLN A 158 -7.24 -22.29 5.68
C GLN A 158 -7.50 -20.80 5.36
N PHE A 159 -6.94 -20.28 4.26
CA PHE A 159 -7.07 -18.88 3.85
C PHE A 159 -8.07 -18.67 2.71
N ALA A 160 -8.62 -19.75 2.13
CA ALA A 160 -9.46 -19.68 0.94
C ALA A 160 -10.76 -18.88 1.17
N SER A 161 -11.31 -18.91 2.38
CA SER A 161 -12.51 -18.18 2.77
C SER A 161 -12.23 -16.88 3.53
N ASN A 162 -10.97 -16.43 3.60
CA ASN A 162 -10.66 -15.16 4.26
C ASN A 162 -11.00 -13.99 3.35
N ASP A 163 -12.15 -13.36 3.64
CA ASP A 163 -12.64 -12.13 3.02
C ASP A 163 -12.66 -10.96 4.01
N LYS A 164 -11.96 -11.11 5.14
CA LYS A 164 -11.95 -10.14 6.25
C LYS A 164 -10.65 -9.34 6.33
N GLN A 165 -9.61 -9.80 5.64
CA GLN A 165 -8.31 -9.14 5.58
C GLN A 165 -7.88 -9.01 4.12
N MET A 166 -7.06 -8.01 3.84
CA MET A 166 -6.54 -7.75 2.49
C MET A 166 -5.04 -7.49 2.55
N LEU A 167 -4.30 -8.08 1.62
CA LEU A 167 -2.92 -7.70 1.36
C LEU A 167 -2.88 -6.62 0.28
N ILE A 168 -2.03 -5.62 0.47
CA ILE A 168 -1.58 -4.72 -0.60
C ILE A 168 -0.19 -5.18 -1.02
N GLY A 169 -0.06 -5.55 -2.29
CA GLY A 169 1.07 -6.35 -2.77
C GLY A 169 1.24 -7.62 -1.93
N SER A 170 2.48 -8.05 -1.72
CA SER A 170 2.82 -9.23 -0.92
C SER A 170 3.19 -8.93 0.54
N SER A 171 3.23 -7.65 0.93
CA SER A 171 3.93 -7.21 2.15
C SER A 171 3.08 -6.44 3.16
N ILE A 172 1.95 -5.84 2.78
CA ILE A 172 1.14 -5.02 3.69
C ILE A 172 -0.20 -5.70 3.95
N LEU A 173 -0.40 -6.19 5.17
CA LEU A 173 -1.65 -6.81 5.62
C LEU A 173 -2.54 -5.81 6.35
N VAL A 174 -3.78 -5.69 5.89
CA VAL A 174 -4.79 -4.78 6.45
C VAL A 174 -5.91 -5.61 7.09
N SER A 175 -6.20 -5.33 8.36
CA SER A 175 -7.23 -6.02 9.16
C SER A 175 -8.30 -5.02 9.65
N PRO A 176 -9.32 -4.71 8.84
CA PRO A 176 -10.36 -3.74 9.17
C PRO A 176 -11.40 -4.27 10.17
N VAL A 177 -12.09 -3.36 10.86
CA VAL A 177 -13.33 -3.69 11.59
C VAL A 177 -14.50 -3.67 10.63
N LEU A 178 -15.23 -4.79 10.56
CA LEU A 178 -16.34 -5.00 9.61
C LEU A 178 -17.70 -5.18 10.30
N THR A 179 -17.76 -5.03 11.62
CA THR A 179 -18.97 -5.21 12.43
C THR A 179 -19.26 -3.96 13.25
N GLN A 180 -20.53 -3.56 13.28
CA GLN A 180 -20.98 -2.39 14.05
C GLN A 180 -20.65 -2.51 15.55
N GLY A 181 -20.22 -1.41 16.17
CA GLY A 181 -19.91 -1.35 17.59
C GLY A 181 -18.59 -2.02 17.99
N ALA A 182 -17.95 -2.80 17.13
CA ALA A 182 -16.73 -3.52 17.46
C ALA A 182 -15.54 -2.55 17.67
N ARG A 183 -14.71 -2.88 18.68
CA ARG A 183 -13.49 -2.14 19.06
C ARG A 183 -12.25 -3.04 19.08
N SER A 184 -12.39 -4.25 18.56
CA SER A 184 -11.34 -5.23 18.32
C SER A 184 -11.64 -5.98 17.03
N VAL A 185 -10.64 -6.65 16.48
CA VAL A 185 -10.76 -7.53 15.31
C VAL A 185 -9.95 -8.79 15.53
N ASP A 186 -10.50 -9.94 15.12
CA ASP A 186 -9.73 -11.18 15.02
C ASP A 186 -9.05 -11.22 13.65
N ALA A 187 -7.72 -11.17 13.64
CA ALA A 187 -6.91 -11.21 12.43
C ALA A 187 -6.07 -12.49 12.41
N VAL A 188 -6.06 -13.21 11.28
CA VAL A 188 -5.13 -14.32 11.09
C VAL A 188 -3.81 -13.81 10.50
N PHE A 189 -2.71 -14.29 11.06
CA PHE A 189 -1.37 -13.98 10.57
C PHE A 189 -0.72 -15.24 10.00
N PRO A 190 -0.41 -15.27 8.70
CA PRO A 190 0.35 -16.35 8.10
C PRO A 190 1.68 -16.60 8.81
N THR A 191 2.16 -17.84 8.82
CA THR A 191 3.41 -18.22 9.49
C THR A 191 4.57 -17.31 9.11
N GLY A 192 5.24 -16.75 10.11
CA GLY A 192 6.35 -15.82 9.93
C GLY A 192 6.23 -14.62 10.86
N ARG A 193 7.15 -13.67 10.71
CA ARG A 193 7.13 -12.44 11.50
C ARG A 193 6.29 -11.39 10.80
N TRP A 194 5.48 -10.66 11.56
CA TRP A 194 4.73 -9.50 11.11
C TRP A 194 5.00 -8.33 12.04
N TYR A 195 5.01 -7.12 11.52
CA TYR A 195 5.30 -5.92 12.29
C TYR A 195 4.15 -4.94 12.21
N ASP A 196 3.66 -4.46 13.34
CA ASP A 196 2.66 -3.39 13.34
C ASP A 196 3.24 -2.11 12.72
N TRP A 197 2.51 -1.49 11.80
CA TRP A 197 2.96 -0.31 11.06
C TRP A 197 3.22 0.90 11.98
N TYR A 198 2.49 1.04 13.08
CA TYR A 198 2.54 2.26 13.91
C TYR A 198 3.56 2.17 15.04
N THR A 199 3.69 1.00 15.64
CA THR A 199 4.52 0.75 16.84
C THR A 199 5.79 0.00 16.51
N HIS A 200 5.87 -0.59 15.31
CA HIS A 200 6.92 -1.50 14.86
C HIS A 200 7.06 -2.78 15.71
N ALA A 201 6.18 -2.99 16.69
CA ALA A 201 6.17 -4.21 17.49
C ALA A 201 5.90 -5.41 16.59
N HIS A 202 6.55 -6.54 16.86
CA HIS A 202 6.37 -7.73 16.05
C HIS A 202 5.36 -8.70 16.69
N ILE A 203 4.64 -9.40 15.82
CA ILE A 203 3.78 -10.54 16.13
C ILE A 203 4.33 -11.73 15.33
N ASN A 204 4.44 -12.89 15.97
CA ASN A 204 4.73 -14.13 15.28
C ASN A 204 3.41 -14.74 14.79
N GLY A 205 3.25 -14.83 13.48
CA GLY A 205 2.12 -15.46 12.85
C GLY A 205 2.20 -16.98 12.97
N HIS A 206 1.07 -17.60 13.29
CA HIS A 206 0.93 -19.05 13.48
C HIS A 206 -0.26 -19.62 12.72
N ASN A 207 -0.77 -18.90 11.71
CA ASN A 207 -2.00 -19.24 10.98
C ASN A 207 -3.26 -19.33 11.86
N THR A 208 -3.22 -18.74 13.04
CA THR A 208 -4.34 -18.66 13.98
C THR A 208 -4.77 -17.20 14.17
N ASN A 209 -6.02 -17.01 14.59
CA ASN A 209 -6.53 -15.68 14.91
C ASN A 209 -5.80 -15.10 16.11
N VAL A 210 -5.49 -13.81 16.02
CA VAL A 210 -5.03 -12.97 17.10
C VAL A 210 -6.05 -11.84 17.23
N THR A 211 -6.61 -11.65 18.42
CA THR A 211 -7.49 -10.52 18.71
C THR A 211 -6.63 -9.27 18.88
N LEU A 212 -6.89 -8.27 18.04
CA LEU A 212 -6.20 -6.99 18.02
C LEU A 212 -7.14 -5.89 18.52
N ASP A 213 -6.61 -4.96 19.29
CA ASP A 213 -7.33 -3.71 19.58
C ASP A 213 -7.56 -2.94 18.28
N ALA A 214 -8.78 -2.45 18.11
CA ALA A 214 -9.19 -1.69 16.95
C ALA A 214 -10.15 -0.57 17.40
N PRO A 215 -9.70 0.38 18.23
CA PRO A 215 -10.54 1.52 18.58
C PRO A 215 -10.96 2.28 17.32
N LEU A 216 -12.02 3.07 17.41
CA LEU A 216 -12.39 3.97 16.31
C LEU A 216 -11.18 4.88 16.00
N GLU A 217 -10.96 5.19 14.71
CA GLU A 217 -9.82 6.00 14.23
C GLU A 217 -8.47 5.25 14.22
N HIS A 218 -8.49 3.92 14.31
CA HIS A 218 -7.32 3.06 14.20
C HIS A 218 -7.64 1.80 13.40
N ILE A 219 -7.00 1.67 12.24
CA ILE A 219 -7.00 0.44 11.45
C ILE A 219 -5.70 -0.31 11.64
N ASN A 220 -5.80 -1.61 11.84
CA ASN A 220 -4.66 -2.52 11.99
C ASN A 220 -3.97 -2.74 10.64
N VAL A 221 -2.68 -2.39 10.56
CA VAL A 221 -1.85 -2.52 9.36
C VAL A 221 -0.53 -3.16 9.78
N HIS A 222 -0.18 -4.27 9.14
CA HIS A 222 1.00 -5.06 9.48
C HIS A 222 1.88 -5.27 8.26
N ILE A 223 3.19 -5.26 8.49
CA ILE A 223 4.23 -5.41 7.49
C ILE A 223 4.80 -6.82 7.60
N ARG A 224 4.81 -7.56 6.50
CA ARG A 224 5.37 -8.91 6.43
C ARG A 224 6.88 -8.86 6.60
N GLY A 225 7.40 -9.60 7.58
CA GLY A 225 8.83 -9.84 7.74
C GLY A 225 9.40 -10.56 6.52
N GLY A 226 10.60 -10.18 6.13
CA GLY A 226 11.20 -10.54 4.84
C GLY A 226 11.00 -9.49 3.75
N SER A 227 10.36 -8.35 4.03
CA SER A 227 10.03 -7.33 3.04
C SER A 227 10.83 -6.05 3.24
N ILE A 228 11.23 -5.42 2.14
CA ILE A 228 11.71 -4.04 2.10
C ILE A 228 10.65 -3.22 1.37
N VAL A 229 10.05 -2.26 2.08
CA VAL A 229 8.94 -1.44 1.56
C VAL A 229 9.47 -0.03 1.32
N PRO A 230 9.55 0.44 0.06
CA PRO A 230 9.89 1.82 -0.23
C PRO A 230 8.71 2.73 0.13
N THR A 231 9.00 3.75 0.94
CA THR A 231 8.04 4.76 1.36
C THR A 231 8.54 6.16 1.01
N GLN A 232 7.63 7.13 1.02
CA GLN A 232 7.97 8.55 0.93
C GLN A 232 7.21 9.31 2.01
N ARG A 233 7.71 10.47 2.42
CA ARG A 233 6.99 11.32 3.37
C ARG A 233 5.62 11.70 2.78
N PRO A 234 4.51 11.43 3.49
CA PRO A 234 3.17 11.73 2.99
C PRO A 234 2.94 13.24 2.96
N GLU A 235 2.25 13.71 1.92
CA GLU A 235 1.85 15.10 1.68
C GLU A 235 0.39 15.16 1.26
N MET A 236 -0.15 16.36 1.02
CA MET A 236 -1.56 16.51 0.64
C MET A 236 -1.88 16.06 -0.79
N THR A 237 -0.86 15.96 -1.66
CA THR A 237 -1.03 15.56 -3.07
C THR A 237 0.09 14.62 -3.51
N THR A 238 -0.19 13.76 -4.49
CA THR A 238 0.83 12.86 -5.07
C THR A 238 1.99 13.63 -5.71
N ARG A 239 1.73 14.81 -6.29
CA ARG A 239 2.76 15.72 -6.82
C ARG A 239 3.77 16.13 -5.75
N GLN A 240 3.30 16.45 -4.54
CA GLN A 240 4.17 16.80 -3.41
C GLN A 240 4.87 15.57 -2.83
N VAL A 241 4.17 14.43 -2.70
CA VAL A 241 4.78 13.18 -2.22
C VAL A 241 5.97 12.79 -3.10
N ARG A 242 5.82 12.88 -4.43
CA ARG A 242 6.87 12.52 -5.41
C ARG A 242 8.10 13.43 -5.36
N GLN A 243 8.03 14.60 -4.72
CA GLN A 243 9.17 15.50 -4.53
C GLN A 243 10.02 15.12 -3.29
N ASN A 244 9.46 14.31 -2.38
CA ASN A 244 10.19 13.84 -1.21
C ASN A 244 11.17 12.74 -1.59
N ASP A 245 12.28 12.66 -0.85
CA ASP A 245 13.18 11.52 -0.92
C ASP A 245 12.53 10.25 -0.35
N TYR A 246 13.11 9.11 -0.70
CA TYR A 246 12.65 7.81 -0.27
C TYR A 246 13.15 7.47 1.13
N GLU A 247 12.32 6.71 1.83
CA GLU A 247 12.67 5.95 3.02
C GLU A 247 12.52 4.46 2.69
N LEU A 248 13.41 3.61 3.21
CA LEU A 248 13.23 2.16 3.11
C LEU A 248 12.88 1.59 4.48
N LEU A 249 11.68 1.03 4.58
CA LEU A 249 11.28 0.24 5.73
C LEU A 249 11.69 -1.22 5.49
N VAL A 250 12.70 -1.66 6.23
CA VAL A 250 13.31 -2.99 6.14
C VAL A 250 12.75 -3.86 7.27
N ALA A 251 11.72 -4.65 6.97
CA ALA A 251 11.10 -5.57 7.91
C ALA A 251 11.78 -6.94 7.82
N THR A 252 12.64 -7.30 8.77
CA THR A 252 13.43 -8.54 8.69
C THR A 252 12.58 -9.79 8.93
N SER A 253 12.90 -10.87 8.22
CA SER A 253 12.34 -12.19 8.49
C SER A 253 12.87 -12.75 9.82
N ALA A 254 12.38 -13.92 10.23
CA ALA A 254 12.94 -14.64 11.37
C ALA A 254 14.44 -14.95 11.20
N ASN A 255 14.90 -15.10 9.95
CA ASN A 255 16.29 -15.35 9.60
C ASN A 255 17.12 -14.06 9.45
N GLY A 256 16.54 -12.89 9.73
CA GLY A 256 17.24 -11.60 9.62
C GLY A 256 17.36 -11.07 8.19
N THR A 257 16.69 -11.68 7.21
CA THR A 257 16.74 -11.29 5.80
C THR A 257 15.54 -10.46 5.37
N ALA A 258 15.68 -9.64 4.34
CA ALA A 258 14.55 -8.99 3.67
C ALA A 258 14.85 -8.69 2.20
N THR A 259 13.81 -8.60 1.37
CA THR A 259 13.92 -8.22 -0.04
C THR A 259 12.79 -7.28 -0.44
N GLY A 260 13.01 -6.45 -1.45
CA GLY A 260 11.98 -5.58 -2.00
C GLY A 260 12.39 -5.01 -3.34
N GLN A 261 11.49 -4.25 -3.94
CA GLN A 261 11.72 -3.61 -5.22
C GLN A 261 11.03 -2.25 -5.28
N LEU A 262 11.52 -1.38 -6.15
CA LEU A 262 10.95 -0.08 -6.46
C LEU A 262 10.93 0.12 -7.98
N TYR A 263 9.76 0.43 -8.52
CA TYR A 263 9.58 0.93 -9.87
C TYR A 263 9.49 2.46 -9.86
N VAL A 264 10.25 3.12 -10.72
CA VAL A 264 10.21 4.57 -10.90
C VAL A 264 10.06 4.90 -12.38
N ASP A 265 9.12 5.78 -12.69
CA ASP A 265 8.95 6.46 -13.97
C ASP A 265 8.50 7.91 -13.71
N ASP A 266 8.13 8.66 -14.76
CA ASP A 266 7.65 10.04 -14.62
C ASP A 266 6.27 10.16 -13.95
N GLY A 267 5.53 9.05 -13.80
CA GLY A 267 4.22 8.96 -13.15
C GLY A 267 3.03 9.35 -14.03
N GLU A 268 3.26 9.81 -15.26
CA GLU A 268 2.21 10.42 -16.09
C GLU A 268 2.22 9.91 -17.54
N SER A 269 3.40 9.67 -18.14
CA SER A 269 3.49 9.45 -19.59
C SER A 269 3.36 7.97 -20.00
N PHE A 270 2.81 7.73 -21.19
CA PHE A 270 2.93 6.42 -21.85
C PHE A 270 4.37 6.19 -22.31
N ASP A 271 4.80 4.92 -22.28
CA ASP A 271 6.09 4.48 -22.85
C ASP A 271 7.27 5.38 -22.46
N THR A 272 7.32 5.73 -21.17
CA THR A 272 8.38 6.56 -20.62
C THR A 272 9.57 5.70 -20.23
N GLN A 273 10.75 6.35 -20.18
CA GLN A 273 11.87 5.80 -19.45
C GLN A 273 11.43 5.48 -18.02
N HIS A 274 11.85 4.32 -17.56
CA HIS A 274 11.60 3.83 -16.22
C HIS A 274 12.86 3.18 -15.66
N LYS A 275 12.84 2.85 -14.37
CA LYS A 275 13.88 2.07 -13.70
C LYS A 275 13.25 1.13 -12.68
N TRP A 276 13.73 -0.10 -12.66
CA TRP A 276 13.54 -1.03 -11.55
C TRP A 276 14.79 -1.04 -10.67
N ILE A 277 14.60 -0.94 -9.36
CA ILE A 277 15.64 -1.08 -8.34
C ILE A 277 15.26 -2.24 -7.43
N ASP A 278 16.20 -3.15 -7.19
CA ASP A 278 16.05 -4.22 -6.21
C ASP A 278 16.77 -3.85 -4.91
N PHE A 279 16.18 -4.29 -3.81
CA PHE A 279 16.74 -4.18 -2.47
C PHE A 279 16.88 -5.58 -1.86
N SER A 280 18.01 -5.83 -1.21
CA SER A 280 18.17 -7.02 -0.38
C SER A 280 18.89 -6.68 0.93
N TYR A 281 18.48 -7.33 2.01
CA TYR A 281 19.07 -7.16 3.32
C TYR A 281 19.41 -8.53 3.88
N ASP A 282 20.68 -8.71 4.24
CA ASP A 282 21.18 -9.92 4.88
C ASP A 282 22.41 -9.58 5.72
N ALA A 283 22.59 -10.27 6.86
CA ALA A 283 23.74 -10.11 7.75
C ALA A 283 24.07 -8.63 8.09
N ARG A 284 23.04 -7.80 8.32
CA ARG A 284 23.15 -6.36 8.60
C ARG A 284 23.67 -5.49 7.45
N VAL A 285 23.59 -6.01 6.23
CA VAL A 285 23.99 -5.32 5.01
C VAL A 285 22.77 -5.14 4.12
N LEU A 286 22.43 -3.88 3.83
CA LEU A 286 21.47 -3.52 2.79
C LEU A 286 22.23 -3.33 1.47
N TYR A 287 21.80 -4.03 0.43
CA TYR A 287 22.21 -3.82 -0.95
C TYR A 287 21.10 -3.11 -1.71
N VAL A 288 21.49 -2.09 -2.46
CA VAL A 288 20.64 -1.36 -3.39
C VAL A 288 21.24 -1.54 -4.78
N ALA A 289 20.46 -2.05 -5.72
CA ALA A 289 20.95 -2.32 -7.07
C ALA A 289 19.90 -1.96 -8.13
N PRO A 290 20.20 -1.04 -9.07
CA PRO A 290 19.44 -0.91 -10.30
C PRO A 290 19.39 -2.26 -11.03
N ARG A 291 18.19 -2.76 -11.30
CA ARG A 291 17.94 -4.01 -12.03
C ARG A 291 17.88 -3.78 -13.53
N SER A 292 17.05 -2.84 -13.96
CA SER A 292 16.79 -2.56 -15.38
C SER A 292 16.24 -1.14 -15.58
N GLY A 293 16.17 -0.70 -16.83
CA GLY A 293 15.61 0.59 -17.23
C GLY A 293 16.61 1.75 -17.20
N THR A 294 16.33 2.78 -17.98
CA THR A 294 17.26 3.88 -18.29
C THR A 294 16.92 5.19 -17.60
N MET A 295 15.81 5.29 -16.88
CA MET A 295 15.44 6.52 -16.18
C MET A 295 16.57 6.93 -15.22
N HIS A 296 16.82 8.23 -15.07
CA HIS A 296 17.62 8.75 -13.97
C HIS A 296 16.71 9.11 -12.81
N VAL A 297 16.93 8.51 -11.64
CA VAL A 297 16.12 8.75 -10.44
C VAL A 297 16.73 9.90 -9.66
N GLU A 298 16.05 11.04 -9.62
CA GLU A 298 16.54 12.25 -8.95
C GLU A 298 16.43 12.20 -7.41
N ARG A 299 15.53 11.39 -6.88
CA ARG A 299 15.32 11.22 -5.43
C ARG A 299 16.26 10.18 -4.88
N ALA A 300 16.82 10.42 -3.70
CA ALA A 300 17.70 9.48 -3.01
C ALA A 300 16.93 8.68 -1.95
N VAL A 301 17.57 7.66 -1.37
CA VAL A 301 17.12 7.11 -0.08
C VAL A 301 17.85 7.85 1.04
N THR A 302 17.09 8.58 1.86
CA THR A 302 17.63 9.44 2.93
C THR A 302 17.43 8.87 4.34
N SER A 303 16.56 7.89 4.49
CA SER A 303 16.33 7.20 5.76
C SER A 303 16.08 5.70 5.60
N LEU A 304 16.44 4.96 6.64
CA LEU A 304 16.15 3.53 6.80
C LEU A 304 15.42 3.31 8.11
N VAL A 305 14.36 2.50 8.07
CA VAL A 305 13.66 2.02 9.26
C VAL A 305 13.83 0.51 9.32
N LEU A 306 14.70 0.04 10.22
CA LEU A 306 15.08 -1.37 10.35
C LEU A 306 14.25 -2.02 11.46
N LEU A 307 13.42 -3.00 11.12
CA LEU A 307 12.58 -3.73 12.07
C LEU A 307 13.15 -5.13 12.35
N GLY A 308 13.17 -5.54 13.61
CA GLY A 308 13.80 -6.79 14.06
C GLY A 308 15.34 -6.75 14.07
N VAL A 309 15.92 -5.55 14.07
CA VAL A 309 17.37 -5.32 14.19
C VAL A 309 17.63 -4.64 15.53
N VAL A 310 18.64 -5.11 16.26
CA VAL A 310 19.02 -4.57 17.58
C VAL A 310 20.47 -4.07 17.57
N GLY A 311 20.76 -3.04 18.36
CA GLY A 311 22.13 -2.62 18.66
C GLY A 311 22.95 -2.13 17.47
N ALA A 312 22.34 -1.43 16.51
CA ALA A 312 23.08 -0.78 15.44
C ALA A 312 23.33 0.69 15.77
N HIS A 313 24.59 1.11 15.66
CA HIS A 313 25.06 2.44 16.11
C HIS A 313 25.88 3.17 15.05
N THR A 314 26.39 2.44 14.06
CA THR A 314 27.30 2.94 13.03
C THR A 314 26.80 2.55 11.66
N VAL A 315 26.96 3.46 10.70
CA VAL A 315 26.55 3.22 9.31
C VAL A 315 27.71 3.52 8.39
N SER A 316 27.94 2.63 7.44
CA SER A 316 28.86 2.85 6.33
C SER A 316 28.15 2.61 5.01
N VAL A 317 28.47 3.45 4.02
CA VAL A 317 27.99 3.33 2.64
C VAL A 317 29.22 3.10 1.76
N ASN A 318 29.23 2.01 1.01
CA ASN A 318 30.33 1.60 0.14
C ASN A 318 31.69 1.56 0.85
N GLY A 319 31.69 1.14 2.12
CA GLY A 319 32.89 1.02 2.95
C GLY A 319 33.34 2.32 3.63
N VAL A 320 32.68 3.45 3.34
CA VAL A 320 32.97 4.74 3.97
C VAL A 320 31.96 5.00 5.08
N ARG A 321 32.44 5.31 6.28
CA ARG A 321 31.58 5.70 7.40
C ARG A 321 30.85 7.01 7.07
N VAL A 322 29.53 7.04 7.27
CA VAL A 322 28.70 8.21 7.02
C VAL A 322 28.34 8.87 8.35
N ASP A 323 28.33 10.20 8.36
CA ASP A 323 27.79 10.96 9.49
C ASP A 323 26.26 11.03 9.34
N CYS A 324 25.56 10.21 10.12
CA CYS A 324 24.11 10.06 10.09
C CYS A 324 23.56 10.00 11.51
N SER A 325 22.27 10.33 11.67
CA SER A 325 21.59 10.19 12.96
C SER A 325 20.95 8.80 13.06
N THR A 326 21.23 8.10 14.16
CA THR A 326 20.67 6.78 14.47
C THR A 326 19.88 6.85 15.76
N VAL A 327 18.58 6.55 15.68
CA VAL A 327 17.67 6.46 16.82
C VAL A 327 17.27 5.01 17.01
N VAL A 328 17.56 4.46 18.18
CA VAL A 328 17.19 3.08 18.55
C VAL A 328 15.98 3.14 19.47
N THR A 329 14.91 2.46 19.07
CA THR A 329 13.71 2.22 19.89
C THR A 329 13.65 0.75 20.29
N PRO A 330 12.75 0.33 21.20
CA PRO A 330 12.60 -1.08 21.55
C PRO A 330 12.30 -2.01 20.36
N ASN A 331 11.71 -1.48 19.28
CA ASN A 331 11.20 -2.26 18.16
C ASN A 331 11.91 -2.00 16.82
N SER A 332 12.69 -0.91 16.72
CA SER A 332 13.26 -0.48 15.45
C SER A 332 14.54 0.33 15.61
N VAL A 333 15.38 0.31 14.58
CA VAL A 333 16.48 1.25 14.41
C VAL A 333 16.14 2.18 13.26
N VAL A 334 16.13 3.48 13.50
CA VAL A 334 15.87 4.51 12.49
C VAL A 334 17.16 5.25 12.18
N VAL A 335 17.58 5.20 10.92
CA VAL A 335 18.75 5.92 10.42
C VAL A 335 18.28 7.06 9.52
N THR A 336 18.76 8.27 9.73
CA THR A 336 18.44 9.46 8.93
C THR A 336 19.69 10.26 8.57
N GLY A 337 19.61 11.08 7.52
CA GLY A 337 20.76 11.84 7.01
C GLY A 337 21.61 11.03 6.03
N LEU A 338 21.04 9.99 5.42
CA LEU A 338 21.68 9.26 4.34
C LEU A 338 21.48 9.99 3.01
N ASN A 339 22.24 9.59 1.99
CA ASN A 339 22.06 10.03 0.62
C ASN A 339 22.46 8.88 -0.33
N ILE A 340 21.65 7.82 -0.34
CA ILE A 340 21.91 6.64 -1.15
C ILE A 340 21.34 6.87 -2.56
N ASP A 341 22.23 6.85 -3.55
CA ASP A 341 21.88 6.96 -4.96
C ASP A 341 21.20 5.69 -5.47
N LEU A 342 20.01 5.85 -6.06
CA LEU A 342 19.22 4.77 -6.66
C LEU A 342 19.64 4.44 -8.10
N ASN A 343 20.62 5.15 -8.67
CA ASN A 343 21.14 4.93 -10.02
C ASN A 343 22.39 4.05 -10.06
N THR A 344 23.00 3.77 -8.90
CA THR A 344 24.23 2.98 -8.79
C THR A 344 24.10 1.90 -7.73
N LYS A 345 24.96 0.87 -7.82
CA LYS A 345 24.98 -0.19 -6.80
C LYS A 345 25.57 0.38 -5.51
N SER A 346 24.83 0.22 -4.41
CA SER A 346 25.27 0.66 -3.09
C SER A 346 25.19 -0.48 -2.09
N ARG A 347 26.20 -0.53 -1.20
CA ARG A 347 26.29 -1.46 -0.08
C ARG A 347 26.30 -0.66 1.21
N ILE A 348 25.29 -0.83 2.04
CA ILE A 348 25.10 -0.11 3.30
C ILE A 348 25.21 -1.11 4.45
N VAL A 349 26.17 -0.90 5.35
CA VAL A 349 26.32 -1.71 6.56
C VAL A 349 25.79 -0.93 7.74
N VAL A 350 24.92 -1.56 8.54
CA VAL A 350 24.34 -0.97 9.74
C VAL A 350 24.77 -1.79 10.96
N SER A 351 25.89 -1.40 11.57
CA SER A 351 26.61 -2.13 12.62
C SER A 351 26.44 -1.56 14.01
#